data_AF-A0A7C3CT08-F1
#
_entry.id   AF-A0A7C3CT08-F1
#
_cell.length_a   1.000
_cell.length_b   1.000
_cell.length_c   1.000
_cell.angle_alpha   90.00
_cell.angle_beta   90.00
_cell.angle_gamma   90.00
#
_symmetry.space_group_name_H-M   'P 1'
#
loop_
_entity.id
_entity.type
_entity.pdbx_description
1 polymer ?
#
loop_
_entity_poly.entity_id
_entity_poly.type
_entity_poly.pdbx_seq_one_letter_code
_entity_poly.pdbx_strand_id
1 'polypeptide(L)'
;MPRIRFTQENWPQSTAEFRQALRQAWESGPPMDDFVQLIRDLTLLEQKYGLDSAEFYARYQRGEMGDEIEIMRWASRFEMYQEMKKELDNTFALLESYALPVAMPA
;
A
#
# COMPACT_ATOMS: atom_id res chain seq x y z
N MET A 1 -2.08 -6.08 -2.31
CA MET A 1 -1.59 -7.48 -2.41
C MET A 1 -1.77 -8.01 -3.83
N PRO A 2 -0.75 -8.65 -4.44
CA PRO A 2 -0.95 -9.35 -5.70
C PRO A 2 -1.95 -10.50 -5.51
N ARG A 3 -3.02 -10.50 -6.31
CA ARG A 3 -4.06 -11.54 -6.30
C ARG A 3 -3.99 -12.33 -7.60
N ILE A 4 -3.70 -13.62 -7.51
CA ILE A 4 -3.82 -14.54 -8.64
C ILE A 4 -5.23 -15.14 -8.62
N ARG A 5 -5.95 -15.06 -9.74
CA ARG A 5 -7.18 -15.84 -9.94
C ARG A 5 -6.87 -17.01 -10.86
N PHE A 6 -7.07 -18.21 -10.34
CA PHE A 6 -7.04 -19.43 -11.13
C PHE A 6 -8.43 -19.68 -11.74
N THR A 7 -8.47 -19.86 -13.05
CA THR A 7 -9.62 -20.21 -13.90
C THR A 7 -9.28 -21.52 -14.64
N GLN A 8 -10.24 -22.08 -15.38
CA GLN A 8 -10.01 -23.30 -16.17
C GLN A 8 -8.88 -23.17 -17.19
N GLU A 9 -8.57 -21.96 -17.67
CA GLU A 9 -7.55 -21.72 -18.71
C GLU A 9 -6.14 -21.53 -18.17
N ASN A 10 -5.98 -21.13 -16.91
CA ASN A 10 -4.67 -20.81 -16.32
C ASN A 10 -4.35 -21.69 -15.10
N TRP A 11 -5.03 -22.85 -15.02
CA TRP A 11 -4.83 -23.83 -13.96
C TRP A 11 -3.44 -24.46 -14.07
N PRO A 12 -2.59 -24.32 -13.04
CA PRO A 12 -1.26 -24.92 -13.05
C PRO A 12 -1.38 -26.44 -13.06
N GLN A 13 -0.72 -27.08 -14.03
CA GLN A 13 -0.76 -28.54 -14.21
C GLN A 13 0.31 -29.24 -13.36
N SER A 14 1.21 -28.47 -12.71
CA SER A 14 2.25 -29.00 -11.84
C SER A 14 2.57 -28.07 -10.66
N THR A 15 3.21 -28.64 -9.62
CA THR A 15 3.72 -27.88 -8.47
C THR A 15 4.78 -26.85 -8.87
N ALA A 16 5.56 -27.12 -9.93
CA ALA A 16 6.56 -26.18 -10.44
C ALA A 16 5.90 -24.95 -11.08
N GLU A 17 4.87 -25.15 -11.92
CA GLU A 17 4.08 -24.07 -12.51
C GLU A 17 3.34 -23.24 -11.45
N PHE A 18 2.80 -23.90 -10.43
CA PHE A 18 2.17 -23.22 -9.30
C PHE A 18 3.16 -22.30 -8.56
N ARG A 19 4.37 -22.81 -8.25
CA ARG A 19 5.43 -22.01 -7.62
C ARG A 19 5.89 -20.85 -8.50
N GLN A 20 5.95 -21.06 -9.81
CA GLN A 20 6.31 -20.02 -10.76
C GLN A 20 5.24 -18.93 -10.85
N ALA A 21 3.96 -19.30 -10.86
CA ALA A 21 2.85 -18.35 -10.83
C ALA A 21 2.85 -17.50 -9.54
N LEU A 22 3.08 -18.13 -8.39
CA LEU A 22 3.23 -17.42 -7.11
C LEU A 22 4.42 -16.45 -7.14
N ARG A 23 5.56 -16.88 -7.68
CA ARG A 23 6.75 -16.03 -7.79
C ARG A 23 6.52 -14.84 -8.73
N GLN A 24 5.92 -15.04 -9.90
CA GLN A 24 5.61 -13.97 -10.84
C GLN A 24 4.65 -12.93 -10.23
N ALA A 25 3.62 -13.38 -9.52
CA ALA A 25 2.71 -12.46 -8.84
C ALA A 25 3.40 -11.68 -7.71
N TRP A 26 4.42 -12.27 -7.08
CA TRP A 26 5.23 -11.60 -6.07
C TRP A 26 6.28 -10.65 -6.69
N GLU A 27 6.77 -10.96 -7.89
CA GLU A 27 7.75 -10.17 -8.66
C GLU A 27 7.11 -9.01 -9.45
N SER A 28 5.81 -9.03 -9.71
CA SER A 28 5.06 -7.94 -10.37
C SER A 28 4.94 -6.64 -9.54
N GLY A 29 5.81 -6.46 -8.55
CA GLY A 29 5.92 -5.31 -7.66
C GLY A 29 5.55 -5.69 -6.23
N PRO A 30 6.49 -5.67 -5.27
CA PRO A 30 6.12 -5.74 -3.88
C PRO A 30 5.32 -4.45 -3.59
N PRO A 31 4.09 -4.53 -3.05
CA PRO A 31 3.31 -3.34 -2.66
C PRO A 31 4.05 -2.41 -1.69
N MET A 32 5.17 -2.88 -1.12
CA MET A 32 6.06 -2.12 -0.24
C MET A 32 6.97 -1.14 -0.98
N ASP A 33 7.42 -1.43 -2.20
CA ASP A 33 8.34 -0.53 -2.93
C ASP A 33 7.61 0.78 -3.29
N ASP A 34 6.38 0.67 -3.78
CA ASP A 34 5.50 1.82 -4.05
C ASP A 34 5.22 2.63 -2.78
N PHE A 35 5.00 1.95 -1.65
CA PHE A 35 4.77 2.61 -0.37
C PHE A 35 6.01 3.38 0.12
N VAL A 36 7.20 2.80 -0.06
CA VAL A 36 8.47 3.46 0.28
C VAL A 36 8.72 4.68 -0.60
N GLN A 37 8.45 4.59 -1.91
CA GLN A 37 8.55 5.75 -2.81
C GLN A 37 7.57 6.85 -2.40
N LEU A 38 6.36 6.47 -2.03
CA LEU A 38 5.33 7.42 -1.60
C LEU A 38 5.72 8.15 -0.30
N ILE A 39 6.26 7.43 0.70
CA ILE A 39 6.79 8.04 1.93
C ILE A 39 7.92 9.02 1.61
N ARG A 40 8.84 8.64 0.71
CA ARG A 40 9.93 9.51 0.29
C ARG A 40 9.41 10.79 -0.35
N ASP A 41 8.46 10.67 -1.27
CA ASP A 41 7.89 11.82 -1.98
C ASP A 41 7.16 12.78 -1.03
N LEU A 42 6.40 12.24 -0.05
CA LEU A 42 5.78 13.04 1.01
C LEU A 42 6.83 13.73 1.88
N THR A 43 7.87 13.02 2.30
CA THR A 43 8.96 13.59 3.12
C THR A 43 9.64 14.77 2.42
N LEU A 44 9.87 14.68 1.10
CA LEU A 44 10.45 15.76 0.31
C LEU A 44 9.54 16.99 0.24
N LEU A 45 8.23 16.78 0.12
CA LEU A 45 7.24 17.86 0.14
C LEU A 45 7.17 18.52 1.53
N GLU A 46 7.13 17.72 2.59
CA GLU A 46 7.15 18.21 3.97
C GLU A 46 8.38 19.06 4.27
N GLN A 47 9.55 18.63 3.83
CA GLN A 47 10.79 19.40 3.96
C GLN A 47 10.76 20.68 3.13
N LYS A 48 10.26 20.62 1.88
CA LYS A 48 10.19 21.78 0.98
C LYS A 48 9.28 22.88 1.53
N TYR A 49 8.14 22.49 2.12
CA TYR A 49 7.13 23.43 2.59
C TYR A 49 7.19 23.69 4.10
N GLY A 50 8.00 22.93 4.85
CA GLY A 50 8.09 23.02 6.31
C GLY A 50 6.78 22.68 7.02
N LEU A 51 5.99 21.78 6.43
CA LEU A 51 4.63 21.46 6.86
C LEU A 51 4.40 19.95 6.77
N ASP A 52 3.92 19.34 7.86
CA ASP A 52 3.59 17.91 7.90
C ASP A 52 2.46 17.57 6.92
N SER A 53 2.51 16.40 6.26
CA SER A 53 1.51 16.05 5.24
C SER A 53 0.09 15.94 5.81
N ALA A 54 -0.08 15.54 7.08
CA ALA A 54 -1.40 15.48 7.70
C ALA A 54 -1.96 16.89 7.95
N GLU A 55 -1.10 17.81 8.41
CA GLU A 55 -1.49 19.21 8.60
C GLU A 55 -1.77 19.90 7.25
N PHE A 56 -0.91 19.69 6.26
CA PHE A 56 -1.11 20.11 4.89
C PHE A 56 -2.48 19.64 4.36
N TYR A 57 -2.79 18.35 4.49
CA TYR A 57 -4.03 17.79 3.97
C TYR A 57 -5.26 18.36 4.67
N ALA A 58 -5.20 18.60 5.97
CA ALA A 58 -6.27 19.28 6.72
C ALA A 58 -6.50 20.73 6.26
N ARG A 59 -5.45 21.45 5.86
CA ARG A 59 -5.55 22.79 5.26
C ARG A 59 -6.11 22.71 3.84
N TYR A 60 -5.63 21.75 3.04
CA TYR A 60 -6.10 21.51 1.67
C TYR A 60 -7.61 21.24 1.63
N GLN A 61 -8.11 20.37 2.52
CA GLN A 61 -9.54 20.06 2.63
C GLN A 61 -10.41 21.26 3.04
N ARG A 62 -9.83 22.25 3.72
CA ARG A 62 -10.51 23.50 4.09
C ARG A 62 -10.46 24.56 2.98
N GLY A 63 -9.80 24.26 1.86
CA GLY A 63 -9.57 25.24 0.78
C GLY A 63 -8.54 26.31 1.15
N GLU A 64 -7.70 26.05 2.16
CA GLU A 64 -6.67 26.98 2.64
C GLU A 64 -5.34 26.83 1.88
N MET A 65 -5.29 25.91 0.92
CA MET A 65 -4.14 25.69 0.03
C MET A 65 -4.47 26.17 -1.38
N GLY A 66 -3.45 26.62 -2.11
CA GLY A 66 -3.60 27.08 -3.49
C GLY A 66 -3.98 25.95 -4.47
N ASP A 67 -4.22 26.35 -5.71
CA ASP A 67 -4.60 25.46 -6.82
C ASP A 67 -3.40 25.00 -7.66
N GLU A 68 -2.17 25.18 -7.14
CA GLU A 68 -0.99 24.76 -7.86
C GLU A 68 -0.98 23.24 -8.07
N ILE A 69 -0.50 22.81 -9.24
CA ILE A 69 -0.38 21.39 -9.60
C ILE A 69 0.39 20.60 -8.53
N GLU A 70 1.39 21.22 -7.90
CA GLU A 70 2.17 20.60 -6.83
C GLU A 70 1.35 20.34 -5.57
N ILE A 71 0.48 21.28 -5.18
CA ILE A 71 -0.45 21.12 -4.05
C ILE A 71 -1.44 19.99 -4.32
N MET A 72 -2.04 19.97 -5.52
CA MET A 72 -2.96 18.89 -5.90
C MET A 72 -2.26 17.53 -5.89
N ARG A 73 -1.02 17.45 -6.41
CA ARG A 73 -0.22 16.21 -6.39
C ARG A 73 0.13 15.79 -4.97
N TRP A 74 0.45 16.72 -4.08
CA TRP A 74 0.71 16.40 -2.67
C TRP A 74 -0.53 15.79 -2.02
N ALA A 75 -1.71 16.39 -2.25
CA ALA A 75 -2.98 15.85 -1.73
C ALA A 75 -3.23 14.42 -2.23
N SER A 76 -3.11 14.17 -3.54
CA SER A 76 -3.29 12.82 -4.09
C SER A 76 -2.27 11.82 -3.54
N ARG A 77 -1.01 12.21 -3.36
CA ARG A 77 0.02 11.34 -2.77
C ARG A 77 -0.28 10.98 -1.32
N PHE A 78 -0.80 11.94 -0.55
CA PHE A 78 -1.16 11.69 0.84
C PHE A 78 -2.40 10.80 0.95
N GLU A 79 -3.37 10.95 0.06
CA GLU A 79 -4.53 10.03 -0.02
C GLU A 79 -4.09 8.59 -0.31
N MET A 80 -3.24 8.40 -1.33
CA MET A 80 -2.67 7.08 -1.63
C MET A 80 -1.92 6.49 -0.43
N TYR A 81 -1.24 7.33 0.37
CA TYR A 81 -0.50 6.89 1.55
C TYR A 81 -1.45 6.34 2.60
N GLN A 82 -2.54 7.05 2.86
CA GLN A 82 -3.55 6.64 3.82
C GLN A 82 -4.22 5.33 3.39
N GLU A 83 -4.53 5.18 2.10
CA GLU A 83 -5.10 3.94 1.57
C GLU A 83 -4.15 2.75 1.72
N MET A 84 -2.91 2.88 1.27
CA MET A 84 -1.91 1.80 1.38
C MET A 84 -1.60 1.45 2.83
N LYS A 85 -1.50 2.44 3.72
CA LYS A 85 -1.32 2.23 5.15
C LYS A 85 -2.47 1.42 5.75
N LYS A 86 -3.71 1.76 5.41
CA LYS A 86 -4.89 1.03 5.86
C LYS A 86 -4.91 -0.41 5.35
N GLU A 87 -4.52 -0.66 4.09
CA GLU A 87 -4.39 -2.02 3.56
C GLU A 87 -3.33 -2.83 4.31
N LEU A 88 -2.21 -2.21 4.66
CA LEU A 88 -1.14 -2.84 5.41
C LEU A 88 -1.58 -3.18 6.84
N ASP A 89 -2.26 -2.25 7.53
CA ASP A 89 -2.81 -2.48 8.88
C ASP A 89 -3.81 -3.65 8.87
N ASN A 90 -4.70 -3.70 7.87
CA ASN A 90 -5.63 -4.83 7.70
C ASN A 90 -4.89 -6.15 7.46
N THR A 91 -3.83 -6.11 6.67
CA THR A 91 -2.99 -7.29 6.41
C THR A 91 -2.36 -7.82 7.69
N PHE A 92 -1.81 -6.93 8.53
CA PHE A 92 -1.25 -7.32 9.81
C PHE A 92 -2.29 -7.92 10.75
N ALA A 93 -3.49 -7.33 10.84
CA ALA A 93 -4.59 -7.88 11.64
C ALA A 93 -5.02 -9.29 11.17
N LEU A 94 -5.01 -9.55 9.85
CA LEU A 94 -5.25 -10.89 9.31
C LEU A 94 -4.11 -11.86 9.69
N LEU A 95 -2.85 -11.44 9.61
CA LEU A 95 -1.74 -12.28 10.04
C LEU A 95 -1.81 -12.61 11.54
N GLU A 96 -2.16 -11.65 12.39
CA GLU A 96 -2.34 -11.88 13.83
C GLU A 96 -3.45 -12.90 14.13
N SER A 97 -4.54 -12.87 13.35
CA SER A 97 -5.68 -13.77 13.55
C SER A 97 -5.49 -15.17 12.96
N TYR A 98 -4.70 -15.34 11.90
CA TYR A 98 -4.59 -16.61 11.18
C TYR A 98 -3.20 -17.26 11.20
N ALA A 99 -2.13 -16.50 11.45
CA ALA A 99 -0.74 -17.00 11.37
C ALA A 99 -0.11 -17.28 12.75
N LEU A 100 -0.67 -16.77 13.84
CA LEU A 100 -0.27 -17.14 15.19
C LEU A 100 -1.11 -18.35 15.65
N PRO A 101 -0.51 -19.43 16.17
CA PRO A 101 -1.29 -20.54 16.70
C PRO A 101 -2.11 -20.00 17.87
N VAL A 102 -3.44 -19.96 17.69
CA VAL A 102 -4.36 -19.87 18.82
C VAL A 102 -3.99 -21.03 19.72
N ALA A 103 -3.42 -20.73 20.90
CA ALA A 103 -3.08 -21.74 21.88
C ALA A 103 -4.31 -22.62 22.08
N MET A 104 -4.23 -23.90 21.70
CA MET A 104 -5.32 -24.83 21.93
C MET A 104 -5.55 -24.91 23.42
N PRO A 105 -6.78 -24.69 23.92
CA PRO A 105 -7.06 -24.90 25.33
C PRO A 105 -6.80 -26.37 25.67
N ALA A 106 -6.18 -26.58 26.84
CA ALA A 106 -5.75 -27.86 27.39
C ALA A 106 -6.93 -28.81 27.70
#